data_AF-T1BE93-F1
#
_entry.id   AF-T1BE93-F1
#
_cell.length_a   1.000
_cell.length_b   1.000
_cell.length_c   1.000
_cell.angle_alpha   90.00
_cell.angle_beta   90.00
_cell.angle_gamma   90.00
#
_symmetry.space_group_name_H-M   'P 1'
#
loop_
_entity.id
_entity.type
_entity.pdbx_description
1 polymer ?
#
loop_
_entity_poly.entity_id
_entity_poly.type
_entity_poly.pdbx_seq_one_letter_code
_entity_poly.pdbx_strand_id
1 'polypeptide(L)' 'MALTRAQVEGIAHLARLELDPAEVPQYEQSLSRIVDFIGELERANTAGAAPMAHPLPGLVQRLRADEVTERDGA' A
#
# COMPACT_ATOMS: atom_id res chain seq x y z
N MET A 1 -14.16 -4.58 -11.28
CA MET A 1 -13.69 -3.46 -12.11
C MET A 1 -12.40 -3.85 -12.81
N ALA A 2 -12.33 -3.68 -14.13
CA ALA A 2 -11.08 -3.88 -14.85
C ALA A 2 -10.20 -2.63 -14.74
N LEU A 3 -8.93 -2.82 -14.40
CA LEU A 3 -7.92 -1.78 -14.52
C LEU A 3 -7.55 -1.61 -16.00
N THR A 4 -7.27 -0.38 -16.39
CA THR A 4 -6.76 -0.03 -17.71
C THR A 4 -5.24 -0.03 -17.73
N ARG A 5 -4.65 -0.24 -18.91
CA ARG A 5 -3.21 -0.06 -19.14
C ARG A 5 -2.63 1.23 -18.54
N ALA A 6 -3.28 2.38 -18.74
CA ALA A 6 -2.78 3.66 -18.22
C ALA A 6 -2.74 3.69 -16.68
N GLN A 7 -3.67 3.01 -16.00
CA GLN A 7 -3.65 2.88 -14.55
C GLN A 7 -2.52 1.97 -14.08
N VAL A 8 -2.25 0.87 -14.80
CA VAL A 8 -1.12 -0.02 -14.50
C VAL A 8 0.21 0.71 -14.63
N GLU A 9 0.40 1.46 -15.72
CA GLU A 9 1.60 2.29 -15.94
C GLU A 9 1.74 3.37 -14.86
N GLY A 10 0.63 4.01 -14.44
CA GLY A 10 0.62 4.97 -13.35
C GLY A 10 1.04 4.38 -12.01
N ILE A 11 0.54 3.18 -11.67
CA ILE A 11 0.93 2.45 -10.46
C ILE A 11 2.43 2.11 -10.51
N ALA A 12 2.93 1.61 -11.64
CA ALA A 12 4.34 1.30 -11.81
C ALA A 12 5.23 2.53 -11.63
N HIS A 13 4.84 3.68 -12.18
CA HIS A 13 5.55 4.94 -12.01
C HIS A 13 5.64 5.38 -10.54
N LEU A 14 4.53 5.27 -9.79
CA LEU A 14 4.49 5.60 -8.36
C LEU A 14 5.35 4.64 -7.53
N ALA A 15 5.36 3.36 -7.89
CA ALA A 15 6.16 2.33 -7.25
C ALA A 15 7.64 2.32 -7.68
N ARG A 16 8.04 3.18 -8.63
CA ARG A 16 9.39 3.21 -9.24
C ARG A 16 9.79 1.87 -9.89
N LEU A 17 8.82 1.22 -10.54
CA LEU A 17 9.02 -0.01 -11.30
C LEU A 17 9.02 0.30 -12.79
N GLU A 18 10.03 -0.19 -13.49
CA GLU A 18 10.01 -0.27 -14.95
C GLU A 18 9.30 -1.55 -15.36
N LEU A 19 8.37 -1.47 -16.30
CA LEU A 19 7.65 -2.61 -16.85
C LEU A 19 8.08 -2.81 -18.29
N ASP A 20 8.36 -4.06 -18.67
CA ASP A 20 8.48 -4.41 -20.09
C ASP A 20 7.09 -4.24 -20.74
N PRO A 21 6.97 -3.51 -21.87
CA PRO A 21 5.72 -3.39 -22.62
C PRO A 21 5.05 -4.73 -22.93
N ALA A 22 5.81 -5.82 -23.06
CA ALA A 22 5.29 -7.16 -23.29
C ALA A 22 4.55 -7.76 -22.07
N GLU A 23 4.90 -7.33 -20.85
CA GLU A 23 4.32 -7.84 -19.60
C GLU A 23 3.08 -7.07 -19.16
N VAL A 24 2.87 -5.85 -19.68
CA VAL A 24 1.76 -4.97 -19.30
C VAL A 24 0.38 -5.65 -19.39
N PRO A 25 0.03 -6.41 -20.45
CA PRO A 25 -1.26 -7.09 -20.53
C PRO A 25 -1.49 -8.12 -19.42
N GLN A 26 -0.41 -8.82 -19.01
CA GLN A 26 -0.48 -9.81 -17.93
C GLN A 26 -0.71 -9.14 -16.59
N TYR A 27 -0.04 -8.02 -16.33
CA TYR A 27 -0.24 -7.23 -15.11
C TYR A 27 -1.63 -6.61 -15.05
N GLU A 28 -2.15 -6.09 -16.16
CA GLU A 28 -3.52 -5.57 -16.24
C GLU A 28 -4.55 -6.61 -15.83
N GLN A 29 -4.45 -7.83 -16.37
CA GLN A 29 -5.37 -8.92 -16.02
C GLN A 29 -5.19 -9.37 -14.56
N SER A 30 -3.95 -9.48 -14.08
CA SER A 30 -3.67 -9.99 -12.74
C SER A 30 -4.09 -9.00 -11.65
N LEU A 31 -3.78 -7.72 -11.82
CA LEU A 31 -4.18 -6.67 -10.88
C LEU A 31 -5.69 -6.46 -10.88
N SER A 32 -6.36 -6.54 -12.04
CA SER A 32 -7.83 -6.48 -12.11
C SER A 32 -8.48 -7.58 -11.27
N ARG A 33 -7.99 -8.83 -11.38
CA ARG A 33 -8.48 -9.95 -10.57
C ARG A 33 -8.27 -9.74 -9.07
N ILE A 34 -7.14 -9.15 -8.67
CA ILE A 34 -6.85 -8.85 -7.26
C ILE A 34 -7.82 -7.78 -6.73
N VAL A 35 -8.04 -6.70 -7.48
CA VAL A 35 -8.98 -5.64 -7.09
C VAL A 35 -10.41 -6.18 -7.00
N ASP A 36 -10.82 -7.03 -7.94
CA ASP A 36 -12.11 -7.71 -7.90
C ASP A 36 -12.26 -8.56 -6.64
N PHE A 37 -11.23 -9.33 -6.29
CA PHE A 37 -11.23 -10.14 -5.07
C PHE A 37 -11.30 -9.29 -3.79
N ILE A 38 -10.60 -8.15 -3.74
CA ILE A 38 -10.67 -7.23 -2.60
C ILE A 38 -12.08 -6.61 -2.48
N GLY A 39 -12.74 -6.35 -3.62
CA GLY A 39 -14.12 -5.84 -3.66
C GLY A 39 -15.12 -6.72 -2.91
N GLU A 40 -14.83 -8.01 -2.70
CA GLU A 40 -15.65 -8.89 -1.88
C GLU A 40 -15.82 -8.38 -0.43
N LEU A 41 -14.86 -7.60 0.08
CA LEU A 41 -14.89 -6.98 1.41
C LEU A 41 -15.95 -5.88 1.53
N GLU A 42 -16.41 -5.27 0.43
CA GLU A 42 -17.47 -4.25 0.45
C GLU A 42 -18.80 -4.78 0.99
N ARG A 43 -18.99 -6.11 1.00
CA ARG A 43 -20.18 -6.76 1.56
C ARG A 43 -20.21 -6.76 3.09
N ALA A 44 -19.08 -6.53 3.74
CA ALA A 44 -19.01 -6.48 5.19
C ALA A 44 -19.58 -5.14 5.70
N ASN A 45 -20.55 -5.18 6.62
CA ASN A 45 -21.04 -3.98 7.27
C ASN A 45 -19.99 -3.43 8.26
N THR A 46 -19.37 -2.31 7.92
CA THR A 46 -18.40 -1.62 8.77
C THR A 46 -18.97 -0.40 9.48
N ALA A 47 -20.29 -0.19 9.43
CA ALA A 47 -20.94 0.94 10.08
C ALA A 47 -20.68 0.93 11.60
N GLY A 48 -20.14 2.03 12.11
CA GLY A 48 -19.79 2.18 13.53
C GLY A 48 -18.48 1.52 13.95
N ALA A 49 -17.80 0.78 13.06
CA ALA A 49 -16.46 0.25 13.33
C ALA A 49 -15.40 1.35 13.09
N ALA A 50 -14.62 1.68 14.14
CA ALA A 50 -13.50 2.60 13.99
C ALA A 50 -12.35 1.93 13.22
N PRO A 51 -11.68 2.63 12.29
CA PRO A 51 -10.49 2.11 11.61
C PRO A 51 -9.37 1.78 12.60
N MET A 52 -8.74 0.61 12.45
CA MET A 52 -7.62 0.16 13.30
C MET A 52 -6.29 0.32 12.56
N ALA A 53 -5.51 1.35 12.92
CA ALA A 53 -4.18 1.59 12.34
C ALA A 53 -3.08 0.72 12.98
N HIS A 54 -3.21 0.40 14.27
CA HIS A 54 -2.28 -0.46 14.99
C HIS A 54 -3.05 -1.41 15.92
N PRO A 55 -2.70 -2.71 15.96
CA PRO A 55 -3.43 -3.70 16.76
C PRO A 55 -3.20 -3.61 18.28
N LEU A 56 -2.02 -3.14 18.71
CA LEU A 56 -1.72 -2.97 20.14
C LEU A 56 -2.50 -1.80 20.76
N PRO A 57 -3.24 -2.02 21.87
CA PRO A 57 -3.93 -0.96 22.58
C PRO A 57 -2.97 -0.04 23.33
N GLY A 58 -3.37 1.21 23.56
CA GLY A 58 -2.64 2.13 24.43
C GLY A 58 -1.32 2.66 23.85
N LEU A 59 -1.10 2.50 22.54
CA LEU A 59 0.03 3.13 21.88
C LEU A 59 -0.06 4.64 21.99
N VAL A 60 0.94 5.18 22.67
CA VAL A 60 1.21 6.61 22.72
C VAL A 60 2.39 6.92 21.81
N GLN A 61 2.52 8.18 21.42
CA GLN A 61 3.69 8.64 20.68
C GLN A 61 4.96 8.34 21.48
N ARG A 62 5.83 7.49 20.93
CA ARG A 62 7.14 7.21 21.53
C ARG A 62 8.00 8.45 21.41
N LEU A 63 8.41 9.02 22.55
CA LEU A 63 9.38 10.10 22.57
C LEU A 63 10.79 9.53 22.43
N ARG A 64 11.63 10.24 21.69
CA ARG A 64 13.08 10.04 21.64
C ARG A 64 13.71 11.13 22.49
N ALA A 65 14.65 10.78 23.37
CA ALA A 65 15.43 11.76 24.11
C ALA A 65 16.23 12.64 23.13
N ASP A 66 16.34 13.93 23.45
CA ASP A 66 17.11 14.88 22.65
C ASP A 66 18.60 14.80 23.01
N GLU A 67 19.21 13.68 22.65
CA GLU A 67 20.61 13.38 22.90
C GLU A 67 21.35 13.18 21.57
N VAL A 68 22.60 13.67 21.50
CA VAL A 68 23.47 13.48 20.34
C VAL A 68 23.92 12.02 20.29
N THR A 69 23.65 11.35 19.18
CA THR A 69 24.07 9.96 18.95
C THR A 69 25.37 9.83 18.16
N GLU A 70 25.86 10.94 17.61
CA GLU A 70 27.15 11.03 16.93
C GLU A 70 28.29 10.73 17.90
N ARG A 71 29.31 10.00 17.44
CA ARG A 71 30.56 9.74 18.16
C ARG A 71 31.69 10.30 17.31
N ASP A 72 32.71 10.90 17.94
CA ASP A 72 33.88 11.40 17.23
C ASP A 72 34.57 10.28 16.42
N GLY A 73 34.67 10.46 15.09
CA GLY A 73 35.58 9.71 14.22
C GLY A 73 35.04 8.42 13.59
N ALA A 74 34.83 8.47 12.27
CA ALA A 74 35.11 7.37 11.34
C ALA A 74 36.17 7.86 10.34
#